data_AF-A0A7K1B5Z7-F1
#
_entry.id   AF-A0A7K1B5Z7-F1
#
_cell.length_a   1.000
_cell.length_b   1.000
_cell.length_c   1.000
_cell.angle_alpha   90.00
_cell.angle_beta   90.00
_cell.angle_gamma   90.00
#
_symmetry.space_group_name_H-M   'P 1'
#
loop_
_entity.id
_entity.type
_entity.pdbx_description
1 polymer ?
#
loop_
_entity_poly.entity_id
_entity_poly.type
_entity_poly.pdbx_seq_one_letter_code
_entity_poly.pdbx_strand_id
1 'polypeptide(L)' 'LSVHTVRGYVKEVLRKLGAHSQLEAVAIARRAGLLPDAS' A
#
# COMPACT_ATOMS: atom_id res chain seq x y z
N LEU A 1 -9.78 0.41 -14.80
CA LEU A 1 -8.35 0.64 -14.45
C LEU A 1 -7.50 -0.35 -15.24
N SER A 2 -6.45 0.11 -15.95
CA SER A 2 -5.50 -0.81 -16.60
C SER A 2 -4.51 -1.38 -15.59
N VAL A 3 -4.01 -2.60 -15.81
CA VAL A 3 -2.98 -3.24 -14.98
C VAL A 3 -1.75 -2.34 -14.82
N HIS A 4 -1.38 -1.59 -15.86
CA HIS A 4 -0.26 -0.65 -15.83
C HIS A 4 -0.51 0.50 -14.86
N THR A 5 -1.73 1.03 -14.82
CA THR A 5 -2.16 2.09 -13.91
C THR A 5 -2.17 1.59 -12.46
N VAL A 6 -2.72 0.38 -12.23
CA VAL A 6 -2.74 -0.24 -10.89
C VAL A 6 -1.32 -0.49 -10.38
N ARG A 7 -0.42 -1.01 -11.23
CA ARG A 7 0.98 -1.21 -10.89
C ARG A 7 1.69 0.11 -10.54
N GLY A 8 1.38 1.19 -11.26
CA GLY A 8 1.85 2.53 -10.93
C GLY A 8 1.41 2.99 -9.54
N TYR A 9 0.13 2.81 -9.21
CA TYR A 9 -0.37 3.13 -7.87
C TYR A 9 0.28 2.32 -6.77
N VAL A 10 0.50 1.01 -6.98
CA VAL A 10 1.21 0.17 -6.01
C VAL A 10 2.62 0.69 -5.76
N LYS A 11 3.36 1.06 -6.81
CA LYS A 11 4.71 1.64 -6.66
C LYS A 11 4.69 2.94 -5.85
N GLU A 12 3.72 3.80 -6.09
CA GLU A 12 3.59 5.06 -5.35
C GLU A 12 3.23 4.82 -3.88
N VAL A 13 2.36 3.84 -3.59
CA VAL A 13 2.03 3.45 -2.21
C VAL A 13 3.26 2.92 -1.49
N LEU A 14 4.02 2.02 -2.13
CA LEU A 14 5.27 1.50 -1.57
C LEU A 14 6.25 2.63 -1.25
N ARG A 15 6.46 3.55 -2.19
CA ARG A 15 7.34 4.71 -2.01
C ARG A 15 6.89 5.61 -0.86
N LYS A 16 5.59 5.93 -0.78
CA LYS A 16 5.02 6.82 0.26
C LYS A 16 5.07 6.20 1.66
N LEU A 17 4.95 4.88 1.76
CA LEU A 17 5.01 4.17 3.02
C LEU A 17 6.43 3.71 3.39
N GLY A 18 7.42 3.91 2.51
CA GLY A 18 8.79 3.42 2.72
C GLY A 18 8.89 1.88 2.72
N ALA A 19 7.98 1.19 2.02
CA ALA A 19 7.90 -0.27 1.99
C ALA A 19 8.63 -0.86 0.77
N HIS A 20 9.27 -2.01 0.97
CA HIS A 20 9.97 -2.78 -0.06
C HIS A 20 9.10 -3.91 -0.65
N SER A 21 7.96 -4.19 -0.04
CA SER A 21 6.98 -5.18 -0.53
C SER A 21 5.54 -4.76 -0.23
N GLN A 22 4.58 -5.34 -0.96
CA GLN A 22 3.15 -5.06 -0.72
C GLN A 22 2.71 -5.47 0.69
N LEU A 23 3.21 -6.60 1.19
CA LEU A 23 2.89 -7.08 2.54
C LEU A 23 3.42 -6.11 3.61
N GLU A 24 4.63 -5.60 3.42
CA GLU A 24 5.21 -4.60 4.30
C GLU A 24 4.40 -3.29 4.28
N ALA A 25 3.97 -2.82 3.10
CA ALA A 25 3.08 -1.66 3.01
C ALA A 25 1.78 -1.86 3.78
N VAL A 26 1.17 -3.04 3.70
CA VAL A 26 -0.03 -3.38 4.48
C VAL A 26 0.28 -3.39 5.98
N ALA A 27 1.41 -3.95 6.40
CA ALA A 27 1.81 -3.97 7.81
C ALA A 27 2.06 -2.55 8.36
N ILE A 28 2.72 -1.68 7.59
CA ILE A 28 2.94 -0.27 7.94
C ILE A 28 1.60 0.47 8.02
N ALA A 29 0.74 0.33 6.99
CA ALA A 29 -0.56 1.00 6.96
C ALA A 29 -1.47 0.57 8.12
N ARG A 30 -1.46 -0.71 8.52
CA ARG A 30 -2.17 -1.19 9.71
C ARG A 30 -1.65 -0.55 10.99
N ARG A 31 -0.33 -0.56 11.20
CA ARG A 31 0.30 0.04 12.38
C ARG A 31 0.07 1.55 12.47
N ALA A 32 -0.02 2.22 11.33
CA ALA A 32 -0.30 3.64 11.22
C ALA A 32 -1.79 4.00 11.31
N GLY A 33 -2.71 3.02 11.43
CA GLY A 33 -4.16 3.27 11.46
C GLY A 33 -4.72 3.81 10.13
N LEU A 34 -4.05 3.54 9.00
CA LEU A 34 -4.41 4.03 7.67
C LEU A 34 -5.36 3.10 6.91
N LEU A 35 -5.58 1.88 7.42
CA LEU A 35 -6.54 0.94 6.84
C LEU A 35 -7.83 0.98 7.64
N PRO A 36 -9.00 0.88 6.98
CA PRO A 36 -10.25 0.71 7.68
C PRO A 36 -10.22 -0.56 8.51
N ASP A 37 -10.86 -0.52 9.68
CA ASP A 37 -11.16 -1.72 10.44
C ASP A 37 -11.95 -2.67 9.53
N ALA A 38 -11.52 -3.92 9.45
CA ALA A 38 -12.29 -4.95 8.76
C ALA A 38 -13.48 -5.31 9.66
N SER A 39 -14.54 -4.51 9.59
CA SER A 39 -15.82 -4.71 10.29
C SER A 39 -16.97 -4.39 9.34
#